data_AF-A0A6H5IG27-F1
#
_entry.id   AF-A0A6H5IG27-F1
#
_cell.length_a   1.000
_cell.length_b   1.000
_cell.length_c   1.000
_cell.angle_alpha   90.00
_cell.angle_beta   90.00
_cell.angle_gamma   90.00
#
_symmetry.space_group_name_H-M   'P 1'
#
loop_
_entity.id
_entity.type
_entity.pdbx_description
1 polymer ?
#
loop_
_entity_poly.entity_id
_entity_poly.type
_entity_poly.pdbx_seq_one_letter_code
_entity_poly.pdbx_strand_id
1 'polypeptide(L)'
;MSSVTDSNEMDTSDEQTVSDEPKTAGQPLSEFLLQLEDYTPTKFISEIANDALQHCKMRGANQNSKQKVKDRRFTLTMEDLTPAVAEYGIVVKKPHYFV
;
A
#
# COMPACT_ATOMS: atom_id res chain seq x y z
N MET A 1 44.89 43.08 -20.04
CA MET A 1 43.70 42.79 -19.22
C MET A 1 42.49 43.29 -19.99
N SER A 2 41.46 42.44 -20.07
CA SER A 2 40.23 42.57 -20.86
C SER A 2 40.31 42.07 -22.31
N SER A 3 39.89 40.82 -22.47
CA SER A 3 39.03 40.39 -23.58
C SER A 3 38.18 39.24 -23.05
N VAL A 4 36.90 39.56 -22.86
CA VAL A 4 35.84 38.68 -22.37
C VAL A 4 35.45 37.76 -23.52
N THR A 5 35.56 36.46 -23.28
CA THR A 5 34.90 35.35 -23.99
C THR A 5 34.72 34.29 -22.91
N ASP A 6 33.52 33.87 -22.55
CA ASP A 6 32.67 33.06 -23.40
C ASP A 6 31.20 33.26 -23.05
N SER A 7 30.40 33.51 -24.08
CA SER A 7 28.95 33.41 -24.06
C SER A 7 28.62 31.93 -24.24
N ASN A 8 28.25 31.23 -23.16
CA ASN A 8 27.54 29.96 -23.32
C ASN A 8 26.11 30.12 -22.79
N GLU A 9 25.22 29.95 -23.75
CA GLU A 9 23.80 30.17 -23.72
C GLU A 9 23.11 29.32 -22.65
N MET A 10 22.15 29.98 -22.01
CA MET A 10 21.10 29.36 -21.23
C MET A 10 20.06 28.84 -22.22
N ASP A 11 20.06 27.54 -22.50
CA ASP A 11 18.91 26.86 -23.08
C ASP A 11 18.97 25.36 -22.76
N THR A 12 18.11 24.90 -21.86
CA THR A 12 17.22 23.80 -22.18
C THR A 12 15.99 23.98 -21.30
N SER A 13 14.88 24.10 -21.98
CA SER A 13 13.56 24.42 -21.52
C SER A 13 13.00 23.28 -20.66
N ASP A 14 13.04 23.42 -19.34
CA ASP A 14 11.99 22.84 -18.48
C ASP A 14 10.96 23.94 -18.24
N GLU A 15 10.20 24.22 -19.31
CA GLU A 15 8.95 24.94 -19.19
C GLU A 15 7.94 23.98 -18.55
N GLN A 16 8.09 23.76 -17.25
CA GLN A 16 6.94 23.40 -16.44
C GLN A 16 6.09 24.66 -16.40
N THR A 17 5.24 24.79 -17.42
CA THR A 17 4.10 25.69 -17.40
C THR A 17 3.37 25.42 -16.10
N VAL A 18 3.64 26.22 -15.07
CA VAL A 18 2.73 26.41 -13.96
C VAL A 18 1.57 27.15 -14.59
N SER A 19 0.69 26.39 -15.25
CA SER A 19 -0.64 26.86 -15.56
C SER A 19 -1.29 27.07 -14.20
N ASP A 20 -1.26 28.30 -13.71
CA ASP A 20 -2.21 28.82 -12.74
C ASP A 20 -3.61 28.76 -13.40
N GLU A 21 -4.11 27.53 -13.59
CA GLU A 21 -5.50 27.27 -13.87
C GLU A 21 -6.28 27.75 -12.66
N PRO A 22 -7.27 28.66 -12.83
CA PRO A 22 -8.11 29.07 -11.73
C PRO A 22 -8.75 27.80 -11.17
N LYS A 23 -8.47 27.48 -9.89
CA LYS A 23 -9.06 26.36 -9.14
C LYS A 23 -10.58 26.51 -9.15
N THR A 24 -11.19 26.02 -10.22
CA THR A 24 -12.62 25.98 -10.42
C THR A 24 -13.17 24.95 -9.43
N ALA A 25 -14.39 25.16 -8.93
CA ALA A 25 -15.04 24.31 -7.93
C ALA A 25 -15.10 22.81 -8.28
N GLY A 26 -14.75 22.40 -9.52
CA GLY A 26 -14.56 21.00 -9.93
C GLY A 26 -13.23 20.37 -9.52
N GLN A 27 -12.15 21.15 -9.36
CA GLN A 27 -10.85 20.64 -8.91
C GLN A 27 -10.85 19.98 -7.51
N PRO A 28 -11.52 20.55 -6.47
CA PRO A 28 -11.59 19.87 -5.18
C PRO A 28 -12.39 18.56 -5.23
N LEU A 29 -13.33 18.41 -6.17
CA LEU A 29 -14.08 17.16 -6.34
C LEU A 29 -13.22 16.08 -7.00
N SER A 30 -12.46 16.40 -8.05
CA SER A 30 -11.56 15.43 -8.70
C SER A 30 -10.45 14.96 -7.77
N GLU A 31 -9.88 15.86 -6.96
CA GLU A 31 -8.86 15.52 -5.96
C GLU A 31 -9.43 14.60 -4.88
N PHE A 32 -10.65 14.88 -4.41
CA PHE A 32 -11.35 14.02 -3.46
C PHE A 32 -11.65 12.62 -4.01
N LEU A 33 -12.10 12.53 -5.27
CA LEU A 33 -12.36 11.23 -5.91
C LEU A 33 -11.08 10.42 -6.06
N LEU A 34 -9.98 11.04 -6.50
CA LEU A 34 -8.68 10.39 -6.59
C LEU A 34 -8.22 9.87 -5.21
N GLN A 35 -8.38 10.69 -4.17
CA GLN A 35 -8.05 10.29 -2.81
C GLN A 35 -8.90 9.08 -2.33
N LEU A 36 -10.17 9.00 -2.73
CA LEU A 36 -11.03 7.86 -2.40
C LEU A 36 -10.64 6.60 -3.16
N GLU A 37 -10.27 6.73 -4.44
CA GLU A 37 -9.78 5.62 -5.27
C GLU A 37 -8.53 5.00 -4.68
N ASP A 38 -7.62 5.81 -4.14
CA ASP A 38 -6.41 5.33 -3.47
C ASP A 38 -6.66 4.81 -2.05
N TYR A 39 -7.60 5.40 -1.32
CA TYR A 39 -7.88 5.01 0.07
C TYR A 39 -8.64 3.69 0.18
N THR A 40 -9.57 3.42 -0.73
CA THR A 40 -10.44 2.23 -0.62
C THR A 40 -9.66 0.91 -0.65
N PRO A 41 -8.69 0.69 -1.57
CA PRO A 41 -7.86 -0.51 -1.57
C PRO A 41 -7.00 -0.65 -0.30
N THR A 42 -6.44 0.46 0.20
CA THR A 42 -5.60 0.43 1.41
C THR A 42 -6.40 0.04 2.65
N LYS A 43 -7.65 0.54 2.76
CA LYS A 43 -8.57 0.13 3.81
C LYS A 43 -8.95 -1.35 3.70
N PHE A 44 -9.29 -1.81 2.49
CA PHE A 44 -9.67 -3.20 2.25
C PHE A 44 -8.56 -4.20 2.64
N ILE A 45 -7.31 -3.92 2.25
CA ILE A 45 -6.16 -4.76 2.63
C ILE A 45 -5.95 -4.75 4.15
N SER A 46 -6.15 -3.61 4.81
CA SER A 46 -6.06 -3.49 6.27
C SER A 46 -7.12 -4.33 6.98
N GLU A 47 -8.37 -4.34 6.49
CA GLU A 47 -9.45 -5.17 7.03
C GLU A 47 -9.09 -6.66 6.95
N ILE A 48 -8.69 -7.16 5.78
CA ILE A 48 -8.25 -8.56 5.62
C ILE A 48 -7.05 -8.89 6.52
N ALA A 49 -6.06 -8.00 6.61
CA ALA A 49 -4.87 -8.22 7.43
C ALA A 49 -5.21 -8.32 8.92
N ASN A 50 -6.16 -7.52 9.39
CA ASN A 50 -6.64 -7.55 10.78
C ASN A 50 -7.39 -8.85 11.09
N ASP A 51 -8.27 -9.31 10.18
CA ASP A 51 -8.99 -10.57 10.33
C ASP A 51 -8.02 -11.76 10.32
N ALA A 52 -7.09 -11.79 9.37
CA ALA A 52 -6.05 -12.81 9.32
C ALA A 52 -5.15 -12.78 10.57
N LEU A 53 -4.84 -11.60 11.12
CA LEU A 53 -4.10 -11.49 12.38
C LEU A 53 -4.87 -12.09 13.56
N GLN A 54 -6.19 -11.94 13.59
CA GLN A 54 -7.04 -12.58 14.59
C GLN A 54 -6.94 -14.12 14.48
N HIS A 55 -7.06 -14.67 13.27
CA HIS A 55 -6.85 -16.11 13.04
C HIS A 55 -5.44 -16.56 13.44
N CYS A 56 -4.41 -15.77 13.13
CA CYS A 56 -3.03 -16.05 13.51
C CYS A 56 -2.84 -16.10 15.03
N LYS A 57 -3.49 -15.19 15.77
CA LYS A 57 -3.47 -15.18 17.24
C LYS A 57 -4.18 -16.41 17.82
N MET A 58 -5.32 -16.79 17.25
CA MET A 58 -6.10 -17.97 17.68
C MET A 58 -5.34 -19.28 17.43
N ARG A 59 -4.72 -19.45 16.26
CA ARG A 59 -3.88 -20.63 15.95
C ARG A 59 -2.78 -20.82 16.99
N GLY A 60 -2.14 -19.73 17.35
CA GLY A 60 -1.03 -19.72 18.29
C GLY A 60 -1.44 -19.83 19.77
N ALA A 61 -2.73 -19.83 20.11
CA ALA A 61 -3.20 -20.03 21.47
C ALA A 61 -3.09 -21.50 21.92
N ASN A 62 -3.08 -22.44 20.97
CA ASN A 62 -2.90 -23.88 21.22
C ASN A 62 -1.43 -24.34 21.23
N GLN A 63 -0.48 -23.44 20.91
CA GLN A 63 0.95 -23.73 20.91
C GLN A 63 1.57 -23.26 22.23
N ASN A 64 1.66 -24.20 23.17
CA ASN A 64 2.44 -24.23 24.43
C ASN A 64 2.98 -22.90 25.03
N SER A 65 2.48 -22.59 26.23
CA SER A 65 2.60 -21.36 27.02
C SER A 65 3.96 -21.05 27.69
N LYS A 66 5.09 -21.13 26.98
CA LYS A 66 6.42 -20.77 27.58
C LYS A 66 7.29 -19.79 26.79
N GLN A 67 6.84 -19.26 25.66
CA GLN A 67 7.56 -18.17 25.00
C GLN A 67 7.06 -16.81 25.49
N LYS A 68 7.98 -16.03 26.06
CA LYS A 68 7.73 -14.68 26.58
C LYS A 68 6.97 -13.85 25.54
N VAL A 69 5.79 -13.37 25.95
CA VAL A 69 4.81 -12.60 25.15
C VAL A 69 5.40 -11.34 24.47
N LYS A 70 6.54 -10.83 24.96
CA LYS A 70 7.12 -9.55 24.54
C LYS A 70 7.68 -9.53 23.11
N ASP A 71 8.11 -10.67 22.56
CA ASP A 71 8.78 -10.74 21.24
C ASP A 71 8.07 -11.70 20.27
N ARG A 72 6.74 -11.84 20.39
CA ARG A 72 5.98 -12.74 19.51
C ARG A 72 5.89 -12.16 18.11
N ARG A 73 6.69 -12.68 17.18
CA ARG A 73 6.60 -12.38 15.75
C ARG A 73 5.41 -13.12 15.15
N PHE A 74 4.47 -12.39 14.56
CA PHE A 74 3.36 -12.98 13.81
C PHE A 74 3.80 -13.25 12.37
N THR A 75 3.44 -14.43 11.86
CA THR A 75 3.70 -14.83 10.48
C THR A 75 2.37 -15.14 9.82
N LEU A 76 2.08 -14.49 8.70
CA LEU A 76 0.88 -14.75 7.92
C LEU A 76 1.03 -16.08 7.18
N THR A 77 0.09 -16.99 7.37
CA THR A 77 0.06 -18.26 6.62
C THR A 77 -1.28 -18.49 5.95
N MET A 78 -1.35 -19.52 5.10
CA MET A 78 -2.58 -19.91 4.41
C MET A 78 -3.70 -20.30 5.38
N GLU A 79 -3.39 -20.79 6.57
CA GLU A 79 -4.40 -21.16 7.57
C GLU A 79 -5.10 -19.94 8.18
N ASP A 80 -4.44 -18.77 8.17
CA ASP A 80 -5.02 -17.50 8.63
C ASP A 80 -5.75 -16.78 7.51
N LEU A 81 -5.12 -16.78 6.32
CA LEU A 81 -5.59 -16.01 5.18
C LEU A 81 -6.85 -16.63 4.57
N THR A 82 -6.92 -17.96 4.48
CA THR A 82 -8.06 -18.66 3.87
C THR A 82 -9.40 -18.30 4.52
N PRO A 83 -9.59 -18.40 5.85
CA PRO A 83 -10.84 -17.99 6.47
C PRO A 83 -11.07 -16.47 6.37
N ALA A 84 -10.03 -15.65 6.49
CA ALA A 84 -10.16 -14.19 6.42
C ALA A 84 -10.70 -13.68 5.08
N VAL A 85 -10.30 -14.31 3.96
CA VAL A 85 -10.79 -13.90 2.63
C VAL A 85 -12.05 -14.66 2.18
N ALA A 86 -12.40 -15.75 2.86
CA ALA A 86 -13.58 -16.55 2.54
C ALA A 86 -14.89 -15.78 2.77
N GLU A 87 -14.93 -14.88 3.76
CA GLU A 87 -16.09 -14.02 4.04
C GLU A 87 -16.41 -13.06 2.89
N TYR A 88 -15.39 -12.71 2.11
CA TYR A 88 -15.51 -11.88 0.91
C TYR A 88 -15.75 -12.71 -0.38
N GLY A 89 -15.92 -14.03 -0.27
CA GLY A 89 -16.13 -14.93 -1.40
C GLY A 89 -14.87 -15.23 -2.22
N ILE A 90 -13.69 -14.89 -1.71
CA ILE A 90 -12.41 -15.11 -2.41
C ILE A 90 -11.94 -16.55 -2.13
N VAL A 91 -11.65 -17.29 -3.20
CA VAL A 91 -11.19 -18.69 -3.09
C VAL A 91 -9.67 -18.76 -3.16
N VAL A 92 -9.06 -19.22 -2.07
CA VAL A 92 -7.63 -19.45 -1.98
C VAL A 92 -7.30 -20.89 -2.41
N LYS A 93 -6.53 -21.06 -3.48
CA LYS A 93 -6.03 -22.36 -3.93
C LYS A 93 -4.54 -22.48 -3.63
N LYS A 94 -4.14 -23.54 -2.93
CA LYS A 94 -2.72 -23.90 -2.72
C LYS A 94 -2.34 -25.00 -3.72
N PRO A 95 -1.64 -24.68 -4.82
CA PRO A 95 -1.18 -25.71 -5.75
C PRO A 95 -0.25 -26.68 -5.02
N HIS A 96 -0.36 -27.96 -5.37
CA HIS A 96 0.61 -28.94 -4.91
C HIS A 96 1.92 -28.71 -5.66
N TYR A 97 3.03 -28.64 -4.92
CA TYR A 97 4.35 -28.69 -5.53
C TYR A 97 4.64 -30.13 -5.99
N PHE A 98 5.25 -30.27 -7.16
CA PHE A 98 5.80 -31.54 -7.62
C PHE A 98 7.07 -31.83 -6.81
N VAL A 99 7.23 -33.08 -6.38
CA VAL A 99 8.44 -33.60 -5.71
C VAL A 99 9.32 -34.29 -6.74
#